data_AF-A0A9P7AV84-F1
#
_entry.id   AF-A0A9P7AV84-F1
#
_cell.length_a   1.000
_cell.length_b   1.000
_cell.length_c   1.000
_cell.angle_alpha   90.00
_cell.angle_beta   90.00
_cell.angle_gamma   90.00
#
_symmetry.space_group_name_H-M   'P 1'
#
loop_
_entity.id
_entity.type
_entity.pdbx_description
1 polymer ?
#
loop_
_entity_poly.entity_id
_entity_poly.type
_entity_poly.pdbx_seq_one_letter_code
_entity_poly.pdbx_strand_id
1 'polypeptide(L)'
;YPCIVRVTDGKKAKFSKILSIDLDKFHSAYGALLKSSMTTLRKRDKKHEKQRAEQLAKRKQRMADPVVIDRPKRGNGRRKRQRQVKAALKHADMKERAAKREEARTKQ
;
A
#
# COMPACT_ATOMS: atom_id res chain seq x y z
N TYR A 1 -35.02 8.64 -18.39
CA TYR A 1 -34.24 8.07 -19.50
C TYR A 1 -34.04 6.58 -19.31
N PRO A 2 -34.22 5.74 -20.34
CA PRO A 2 -33.97 4.30 -20.26
C PRO A 2 -32.47 3.99 -20.30
N CYS A 3 -32.03 2.99 -19.52
CA CYS A 3 -30.64 2.57 -19.43
C CYS A 3 -30.48 1.11 -19.91
N ILE A 4 -29.31 0.76 -20.45
CA ILE A 4 -29.00 -0.61 -20.89
C ILE A 4 -27.83 -1.15 -20.05
N VAL A 5 -28.02 -2.32 -19.45
CA VAL A 5 -26.97 -3.05 -18.71
C VAL A 5 -26.56 -4.28 -19.50
N ARG A 6 -25.25 -4.50 -19.60
CA ARG A 6 -24.64 -5.59 -20.35
C ARG A 6 -23.76 -6.39 -19.43
N VAL A 7 -23.91 -7.72 -19.47
CA VAL A 7 -23.10 -8.65 -18.68
C VAL A 7 -22.53 -9.71 -19.61
N THR A 8 -21.26 -10.02 -19.44
CA THR A 8 -20.56 -11.06 -20.20
C THR A 8 -19.55 -11.78 -19.33
N ASP A 9 -19.47 -13.10 -19.49
CA ASP A 9 -18.41 -13.93 -18.91
C ASP A 9 -17.26 -14.15 -19.92
N GLY A 10 -17.23 -13.38 -21.01
CA GLY A 10 -16.29 -13.52 -22.13
C GLY A 10 -16.73 -14.50 -23.22
N LYS A 11 -17.80 -15.29 -22.99
CA LYS A 11 -18.38 -16.22 -23.99
C LYS A 11 -19.83 -15.92 -24.32
N LYS A 12 -20.66 -15.73 -23.29
CA LYS A 12 -22.08 -15.44 -23.43
C LYS A 12 -22.34 -14.02 -22.96
N ALA A 13 -23.07 -13.25 -23.77
CA ALA A 13 -23.51 -11.91 -23.42
C ALA A 13 -25.02 -11.90 -23.11
N LYS A 14 -25.40 -11.21 -22.05
CA LYS A 14 -26.80 -10.93 -21.69
C LYS A 14 -27.01 -9.42 -21.61
N PHE A 15 -28.18 -8.97 -22.01
CA PHE A 15 -28.55 -7.57 -22.09
C PHE A 15 -29.87 -7.37 -21.35
N SER A 16 -29.97 -6.30 -20.56
CA SER A 16 -31.23 -5.86 -19.95
C SER A 16 -31.44 -4.37 -20.21
N LYS A 17 -32.68 -4.00 -20.51
CA LYS A 17 -33.11 -2.62 -20.67
C LYS A 17 -33.93 -2.24 -19.43
N ILE A 18 -33.56 -1.14 -18.79
CA ILE A 18 -34.17 -0.65 -17.56
C ILE A 18 -34.92 0.62 -17.90
N LEU A 19 -36.21 0.64 -17.58
CA LEU A 19 -37.06 1.82 -17.69
C LEU A 19 -36.96 2.65 -16.40
N SER A 20 -37.23 3.94 -16.49
CA SER A 20 -37.13 4.84 -15.33
C SER A 20 -38.12 4.50 -14.20
N ILE A 21 -39.23 3.81 -14.52
CA ILE A 21 -40.26 3.40 -13.55
C ILE A 21 -39.75 2.29 -12.62
N ASP A 22 -38.88 1.42 -13.13
CA ASP A 22 -38.38 0.25 -12.38
C ASP A 22 -37.03 0.50 -11.72
N LEU A 23 -36.55 1.76 -11.69
CA LEU A 23 -35.19 2.10 -11.28
C LEU A 23 -34.93 1.74 -9.81
N ASP A 24 -35.87 2.04 -8.91
CA ASP A 24 -35.70 1.77 -7.47
C ASP A 24 -35.70 0.28 -7.15
N LYS A 25 -36.57 -0.48 -7.84
CA LYS A 25 -36.61 -1.95 -7.75
C LYS A 25 -35.31 -2.55 -8.27
N PHE A 26 -34.83 -2.05 -9.42
CA PHE A 26 -33.57 -2.47 -10.00
C PHE A 26 -32.38 -2.17 -9.07
N HIS A 27 -32.27 -0.96 -8.54
CA HIS A 27 -31.18 -0.60 -7.62
C HIS A 27 -31.15 -1.47 -6.37
N SER A 28 -32.32 -1.75 -5.78
CA SER A 28 -32.43 -2.59 -4.60
C SER A 28 -31.97 -4.04 -4.88
N ALA A 29 -32.52 -4.67 -5.92
CA ALA A 29 -32.20 -6.05 -6.27
C ALA A 29 -30.76 -6.20 -6.78
N TYR A 30 -30.34 -5.34 -7.71
CA TYR A 30 -29.00 -5.39 -8.30
C TYR A 30 -27.92 -5.02 -7.28
N GLY A 31 -28.18 -4.04 -6.41
CA GLY A 31 -27.28 -3.67 -5.33
C GLY A 31 -27.06 -4.80 -4.33
N ALA A 32 -28.12 -5.53 -3.96
CA ALA A 32 -28.01 -6.71 -3.10
C ALA A 32 -27.19 -7.82 -3.78
N LEU A 33 -27.47 -8.11 -5.06
CA LEU A 33 -26.74 -9.13 -5.84
C LEU A 33 -25.24 -8.82 -5.93
N LEU A 34 -24.86 -7.57 -6.19
CA LEU A 34 -23.46 -7.19 -6.27
C LEU A 34 -22.74 -7.34 -4.93
N LYS A 35 -23.38 -6.92 -3.84
CA LYS A 35 -22.82 -7.04 -2.49
C LYS A 35 -22.63 -8.50 -2.07
N SER A 36 -23.57 -9.39 -2.42
CA SER A 36 -23.45 -10.83 -2.11
C SER A 36 -22.44 -11.54 -3.00
N SER A 37 -22.31 -11.14 -4.26
CA SER A 37 -21.45 -11.84 -5.24
C SER A 37 -19.98 -11.42 -5.16
N MET A 38 -19.68 -10.17 -4.79
CA MET A 38 -18.32 -9.61 -4.77
C MET A 38 -17.70 -9.60 -3.36
N THR A 39 -17.74 -10.73 -2.64
CA THR A 39 -17.27 -10.85 -1.25
C THR A 39 -15.77 -11.12 -1.10
N THR A 40 -15.07 -11.44 -2.19
CA THR A 40 -13.66 -11.87 -2.17
C THR A 40 -12.67 -10.72 -1.92
N LEU A 41 -13.11 -9.47 -1.99
CA LEU A 41 -12.28 -8.30 -1.73
C LEU A 41 -11.98 -8.14 -0.24
N ARG A 42 -10.71 -7.87 0.10
CA ARG A 42 -10.32 -7.57 1.49
C ARG A 42 -10.98 -6.27 1.96
N LYS A 43 -11.50 -6.27 3.19
CA LYS A 43 -11.93 -5.07 3.89
C LYS A 43 -10.81 -4.02 3.89
N ARG A 44 -11.18 -2.77 3.64
CA ARG A 44 -10.25 -1.64 3.47
C ARG A 44 -9.33 -1.46 4.69
N ASP A 45 -9.87 -1.64 5.89
CA ASP A 45 -9.10 -1.51 7.13
C ASP A 45 -8.02 -2.58 7.26
N LYS A 46 -8.35 -3.85 6.93
CA LYS A 46 -7.40 -4.97 6.94
C LYS A 46 -6.30 -4.80 5.89
N LYS A 47 -6.58 -4.10 4.79
CA LYS A 47 -5.56 -3.70 3.80
C LYS A 47 -4.65 -2.60 4.35
N HIS A 48 -5.21 -1.55 4.95
CA HIS A 48 -4.44 -0.46 5.55
C HIS A 48 -3.59 -0.92 6.73
N GLU A 49 -4.10 -1.83 7.56
CA GLU A 49 -3.37 -2.43 8.68
C GLU A 49 -2.19 -3.27 8.18
N LYS A 50 -2.40 -4.15 7.18
CA LYS A 50 -1.31 -4.90 6.55
C LYS A 50 -0.24 -3.97 5.97
N GLN A 51 -0.65 -2.89 5.28
CA GLN A 51 0.29 -1.90 4.74
C GLN A 51 1.09 -1.21 5.85
N ARG A 52 0.45 -0.83 6.97
CA ARG A 52 1.14 -0.25 8.14
C ARG A 52 2.13 -1.25 8.75
N ALA A 53 1.74 -2.51 8.91
CA ALA A 53 2.60 -3.57 9.44
C ALA A 53 3.83 -3.79 8.53
N GLU A 54 3.63 -3.86 7.22
CA GLU A 54 4.73 -4.00 6.24
C GLU A 54 5.66 -2.79 6.23
N GLN A 55 5.12 -1.57 6.35
CA GLN A 55 5.94 -0.35 6.45
C GLN A 55 6.77 -0.32 7.74
N LEU A 56 6.19 -0.74 8.87
CA LEU A 56 6.90 -0.86 10.13
C LEU A 56 8.00 -1.92 10.05
N ALA A 57 7.72 -3.08 9.44
CA ALA A 57 8.71 -4.14 9.22
C ALA A 57 9.87 -3.64 8.33
N LYS A 58 9.57 -2.98 7.21
CA LYS A 58 10.58 -2.37 6.32
C LYS A 58 11.41 -1.31 7.05
N ARG A 59 10.79 -0.52 7.93
CA ARG A 59 11.51 0.47 8.73
C ARG A 59 12.46 -0.21 9.73
N LYS A 60 12.02 -1.28 10.40
CA LYS A 60 12.87 -2.07 11.31
C LYS A 60 14.04 -2.71 10.57
N GLN A 61 13.80 -3.32 9.41
CA GLN A 61 14.86 -3.89 8.56
C GLN A 61 15.90 -2.84 8.17
N ARG A 62 15.46 -1.67 7.68
CA ARG A 62 16.37 -0.55 7.33
C ARG A 62 17.22 -0.05 8.51
N MET A 63 16.75 -0.16 9.74
CA MET A 63 17.52 0.22 10.93
C MET A 63 18.53 -0.88 11.32
N ALA A 64 18.20 -2.15 11.08
CA ALA A 64 19.07 -3.28 11.38
C ALA A 64 20.20 -3.43 10.35
N ASP A 65 19.89 -3.29 9.06
CA ASP A 65 20.85 -3.51 7.98
C ASP A 65 21.91 -2.39 7.93
N PRO A 66 23.22 -2.71 8.05
CA PRO A 66 24.29 -1.72 7.97
C PRO A 66 24.47 -1.22 6.53
N VAL A 67 24.69 0.09 6.37
CA VAL A 67 25.00 0.69 5.05
C VAL A 67 26.46 0.42 4.71
N VAL A 68 26.72 -0.55 3.83
CA VAL A 68 28.07 -0.89 3.35
C VAL A 68 28.59 0.13 2.32
N ILE A 69 29.79 0.68 2.53
CA ILE A 69 30.47 1.61 1.62
C ILE A 69 31.62 0.87 0.94
N ASP A 70 31.35 0.31 -0.24
CA ASP A 70 32.30 -0.55 -0.98
C ASP A 70 33.00 0.16 -2.16
N ARG A 71 32.37 1.21 -2.71
CA ARG A 71 32.78 1.77 -4.01
C ARG A 71 34.02 2.67 -3.95
N PRO A 72 34.79 2.79 -5.06
CA PRO A 72 36.01 3.60 -5.12
C PRO A 72 35.75 5.10 -4.93
N LYS A 73 36.70 5.79 -4.30
CA LYS A 73 36.62 7.23 -3.94
C LYS A 73 36.68 8.16 -5.16
N ARG A 74 37.39 7.77 -6.21
CA ARG A 74 37.66 8.58 -7.41
C ARG A 74 37.03 7.94 -8.66
N GLY A 75 36.92 8.72 -9.75
CA GLY A 75 36.37 8.25 -11.03
C GLY A 75 34.86 7.99 -11.01
N ASN A 76 34.39 7.16 -11.96
CA ASN A 76 32.96 6.89 -12.21
C ASN A 76 32.18 6.35 -10.99
N GLY A 77 32.87 5.76 -10.01
CA GLY A 77 32.29 5.26 -8.76
C GLY A 77 32.01 6.32 -7.68
N ARG A 78 32.58 7.52 -7.81
CA ARG A 78 32.54 8.56 -6.76
C ARG A 78 31.13 8.96 -6.34
N ARG A 79 30.23 9.21 -7.31
CA ARG A 79 28.85 9.65 -7.02
C ARG A 79 28.06 8.58 -6.27
N LYS A 80 28.27 7.30 -6.57
CA LYS A 80 27.62 6.19 -5.85
C LYS A 80 28.20 6.05 -4.44
N ARG A 81 29.52 6.20 -4.25
CA ARG A 81 30.14 6.22 -2.92
C ARG A 81 29.64 7.37 -2.05
N GLN A 82 29.52 8.58 -2.61
CA GLN A 82 28.95 9.74 -1.88
C GLN A 82 27.52 9.47 -1.40
N ARG A 83 26.70 8.80 -2.22
CA ARG A 83 25.35 8.38 -1.80
C ARG A 83 25.39 7.38 -0.64
N GLN A 84 26.30 6.41 -0.67
CA GLN A 84 26.49 5.44 0.42
C GLN A 84 26.96 6.13 1.72
N VAL A 85 27.93 7.05 1.64
CA VAL A 85 28.39 7.84 2.80
C VAL A 85 27.24 8.67 3.39
N LYS A 86 26.46 9.35 2.54
CA LYS A 86 25.28 10.13 3.00
C LYS A 86 24.22 9.23 3.62
N ALA A 87 24.03 8.02 3.11
CA ALA A 87 23.12 7.04 3.69
C ALA A 87 23.61 6.51 5.04
N ALA A 88 24.91 6.28 5.19
CA ALA A 88 25.53 5.86 6.45
C ALA A 88 25.41 6.93 7.54
N LEU A 89 25.67 8.21 7.21
CA LEU A 89 25.46 9.33 8.14
C LEU A 89 24.00 9.41 8.60
N LYS A 90 23.05 9.33 7.67
CA LYS A 90 21.62 9.30 8.02
C LYS A 90 21.25 8.10 8.89
N HIS A 91 21.87 6.94 8.68
CA HIS A 91 21.63 5.74 9.49
C HIS A 91 22.13 5.93 10.92
N ALA A 92 23.31 6.53 11.09
CA ALA A 92 23.88 6.88 12.39
C ALA A 92 23.01 7.88 13.14
N ASP A 93 22.62 8.99 12.50
CA ASP A 93 21.73 10.01 13.10
C ASP A 93 20.39 9.40 13.55
N MET A 94 19.84 8.49 12.74
CA MET A 94 18.59 7.81 13.06
C MET A 94 18.74 6.86 14.26
N LYS A 95 19.87 6.17 14.40
CA LYS A 95 20.16 5.32 15.55
C LYS A 95 20.34 6.14 16.82
N GLU A 96 21.06 7.25 16.76
CA GLU A 96 21.26 8.16 17.90
C GLU A 96 19.93 8.74 18.38
N ARG A 97 19.07 9.21 17.45
CA ARG A 97 17.73 9.70 17.77
C ARG A 97 16.83 8.61 18.37
N ALA A 98 17.00 7.36 17.96
CA ALA A 98 16.27 6.24 18.54
C ALA A 98 16.75 5.96 19.98
N ALA A 99 18.06 5.90 20.21
CA ALA A 99 18.64 5.73 21.54
C ALA A 99 18.17 6.83 22.52
N LYS A 100 18.22 8.10 22.10
CA LYS A 100 17.72 9.24 22.90
C LYS A 100 16.23 9.12 23.27
N ARG A 101 15.41 8.52 22.41
CA ARG A 101 13.98 8.29 22.69
C ARG A 101 13.75 7.15 23.68
N GLU A 102 14.56 6.10 23.62
CA GLU A 102 14.52 5.00 24.59
C GLU A 102 14.98 5.49 25.97
N GLU A 103 16.08 6.24 26.04
CA GLU A 103 16.56 6.86 27.29
C GLU A 103 15.56 7.83 27.92
N ALA A 104 14.83 8.59 27.11
CA ALA A 104 13.77 9.49 27.61
C ALA A 104 12.55 8.72 28.14
N ARG A 105 12.29 7.52 27.62
CA ARG A 105 11.20 6.64 28.09
C ARG A 105 11.54 5.89 29.37
N THR A 106 12.80 5.53 29.56
CA THR A 106 13.25 4.79 30.76
C THR A 106 13.48 5.71 31.97
N LYS A 107 13.66 7.02 31.74
CA LYS A 107 13.82 8.03 32.79
C LYS A 107 12.49 8.61 33.30
N GLN A 108 11.36 8.28 32.69
CA GLN A 108 10.01 8.59 33.17
C GLN A 108 9.48 7.42 33.99
#